data_AF-A0A3B8TT41-F1
#
_entry.id   AF-A0A3B8TT41-F1
#
_cell.length_a   1.000
_cell.length_b   1.000
_cell.length_c   1.000
_cell.angle_alpha   90.00
_cell.angle_beta   90.00
_cell.angle_gamma   90.00
#
_symmetry.space_group_name_H-M   'P 1'
#
loop_
_entity.id
_entity.type
_entity.pdbx_description
1 polymer ?
#
loop_
_entity_poly.entity_id
_entity_poly.type
_entity_poly.pdbx_seq_one_letter_code
_entity_poly.pdbx_strand_id
1 'polypeptide(L)' 'MKRFLFYLEILWIAAIVASVTVFAWNFYEQGSFNVSVYMPLITGGLSGIVLWNIRRQRKFYDTLASKKKTS' A
#
# COMPACT_ATOMS: atom_id res chain seq x y z
N MET A 1 15.40 4.82 10.43
CA MET A 1 14.89 4.40 9.11
C MET A 1 14.07 3.10 9.13
N LYS A 2 14.54 1.97 9.70
CA LYS A 2 13.79 0.69 9.64
C LYS A 2 12.39 0.75 10.26
N ARG A 3 12.23 1.36 11.45
CA ARG A 3 10.92 1.53 12.11
C ARG A 3 9.98 2.44 11.32
N PHE A 4 10.48 3.51 10.72
CA PHE A 4 9.68 4.44 9.90
C PHE A 4 9.08 3.73 8.67
N LEU A 5 9.90 2.99 7.92
CA LEU A 5 9.43 2.21 6.77
C LEU A 5 8.44 1.10 7.18
N PHE A 6 8.46 0.65 8.43
CA PHE A 6 7.52 -0.35 8.96
C PHE A 6 6.14 0.23 9.25
N TYR A 7 6.08 1.38 9.93
CA TYR A 7 4.80 2.07 10.11
C TYR A 7 4.19 2.51 8.79
N LEU A 8 5.02 2.96 7.83
CA LEU A 8 4.55 3.30 6.49
C LEU A 8 3.94 2.07 5.78
N GLU A 9 4.59 0.92 5.87
CA GLU A 9 4.09 -0.32 5.27
C GLU A 9 2.70 -0.70 5.83
N ILE A 10 2.52 -0.63 7.15
CA ILE A 10 1.23 -0.89 7.80
C ILE A 10 0.18 0.14 7.37
N LEU A 11 0.55 1.42 7.29
CA LEU A 11 -0.35 2.49 6.86
C LEU A 11 -0.88 2.23 5.43
N TRP A 12 0.01 1.87 4.51
CA TRP A 12 -0.38 1.57 3.13
C TRP A 12 -1.20 0.28 3.01
N ILE A 13 -0.93 -0.74 3.83
CA ILE A 13 -1.79 -1.92 3.92
C ILE A 13 -3.19 -1.53 4.41
N ALA A 14 -3.28 -0.71 5.46
CA ALA A 14 -4.56 -0.23 5.98
C ALA A 14 -5.34 0.59 4.94
N ALA A 15 -4.64 1.42 4.14
CA ALA A 15 -5.25 2.17 3.04
C ALA A 15 -5.83 1.24 1.95
N ILE A 16 -5.13 0.16 1.60
CA ILE A 16 -5.63 -0.86 0.67
C ILE A 16 -6.89 -1.52 1.23
N VAL A 17 -6.86 -1.95 2.50
CA VAL A 17 -8.03 -2.58 3.14
C VAL A 17 -9.22 -1.62 3.15
N ALA A 18 -9.02 -0.37 3.56
CA ALA A 18 -10.07 0.65 3.56
C ALA A 18 -10.66 0.87 2.16
N SER A 19 -9.82 0.89 1.12
CA SER A 19 -10.29 1.06 -0.25
C SER A 19 -11.19 -0.08 -0.73
N VAL A 20 -10.91 -1.32 -0.31
CA VAL A 20 -11.74 -2.50 -0.61
C VAL A 20 -13.05 -2.45 0.17
N THR A 21 -13.01 -2.03 1.43
CA THR A 21 -14.22 -1.85 2.26
C THR A 21 -15.14 -0.79 1.66
N VAL A 22 -14.59 0.36 1.25
CA VAL A 22 -15.37 1.44 0.62
C VAL A 22 -15.92 1.00 -0.74
N PHE A 23 -15.15 0.25 -1.54
CA PHE A 23 -15.66 -0.36 -2.78
C PHE A 23 -16.87 -1.24 -2.51
N ALA A 24 -16.77 -2.16 -1.54
CA ALA A 24 -17.87 -3.08 -1.20
C ALA A 24 -19.10 -2.33 -0.69
N TRP A 25 -18.90 -1.29 0.13
CA TRP A 25 -19.98 -0.43 0.61
C TRP A 25 -20.68 0.33 -0.53
N ASN A 26 -19.90 0.99 -1.39
CA ASN A 26 -20.45 1.76 -2.52
C ASN A 26 -21.15 0.85 -3.54
N PHE A 27 -20.63 -0.36 -3.77
CA PHE A 27 -21.27 -1.35 -4.63
C PHE A 27 -22.59 -1.84 -4.05
N TYR A 28 -22.65 -2.07 -2.73
CA TYR A 28 -23.88 -2.45 -2.04
C TYR A 28 -24.96 -1.36 -2.10
N GLU A 29 -24.61 -0.10 -1.86
CA GLU A 29 -25.58 1.00 -1.91
C GLU A 29 -26.04 1.36 -3.32
N GLN A 30 -25.12 1.47 -4.30
CA GLN A 30 -25.46 2.01 -5.62
C GLN A 30 -26.01 0.97 -6.59
N GLY A 31 -25.76 -0.33 -6.35
CA GLY A 31 -26.21 -1.43 -7.23
C GLY A 31 -25.76 -1.32 -8.69
N SER A 32 -24.81 -0.41 -8.99
CA SER A 32 -24.38 -0.07 -10.35
C SER A 32 -22.87 0.22 -10.36
N PHE A 33 -22.20 -0.15 -11.45
CA PHE A 33 -20.75 -0.05 -11.55
C PHE A 33 -20.31 1.33 -12.09
N ASN A 34 -20.52 2.37 -11.28
CA ASN A 34 -20.17 3.76 -11.63
C ASN A 34 -18.79 4.18 -11.10
N VAL A 35 -18.30 5.35 -11.57
CA VAL A 35 -17.00 5.94 -11.16
C VAL A 35 -16.80 5.91 -9.66
N SER A 36 -17.82 6.26 -8.89
CA SER A 36 -17.83 6.30 -7.43
C SER A 36 -17.57 4.93 -6.78
N VAL A 37 -17.91 3.86 -7.48
CA VAL A 37 -17.72 2.48 -7.00
C VAL A 37 -16.30 2.02 -7.29
N TYR A 38 -15.82 2.12 -8.53
CA TYR A 38 -14.49 1.58 -8.88
C TYR A 38 -13.31 2.52 -8.56
N MET A 39 -13.53 3.82 -8.33
CA MET A 39 -12.48 4.75 -7.90
C MET A 39 -11.71 4.28 -6.65
N PRO A 40 -12.40 3.87 -5.56
CA PRO A 40 -11.77 3.26 -4.40
C PRO A 40 -10.78 2.15 -4.78
N LEU A 41 -11.15 1.23 -5.68
CA LEU A 41 -10.25 0.17 -6.13
C LEU A 41 -9.01 0.69 -6.86
N ILE A 42 -9.16 1.72 -7.70
CA ILE A 42 -8.02 2.34 -8.39
C ILE A 42 -7.06 2.96 -7.38
N THR A 43 -7.58 3.72 -6.40
CA THR A 43 -6.77 4.29 -5.32
C THR A 43 -6.11 3.22 -4.44
N GLY A 44 -6.79 2.10 -4.19
CA GLY A 44 -6.23 0.93 -3.52
C GLY A 44 -5.09 0.29 -4.31
N GLY A 45 -5.27 0.15 -5.64
CA GLY A 45 -4.23 -0.35 -6.54
C GLY A 45 -2.98 0.52 -6.54
N LEU A 46 -3.15 1.84 -6.62
CA LEU A 46 -2.03 2.80 -6.52
C LEU A 46 -1.31 2.70 -5.17
N SER A 47 -2.06 2.54 -4.08
CA SER A 47 -1.51 2.30 -2.74
C SER A 47 -0.66 1.03 -2.69
N GLY A 48 -1.04 -0.03 -3.43
CA GLY A 48 -0.25 -1.25 -3.60
C GLY A 48 1.08 -1.02 -4.34
N ILE A 49 1.11 -0.16 -5.36
CA ILE A 49 2.34 0.21 -6.07
C ILE A 49 3.30 0.96 -5.14
N VAL A 50 2.77 1.86 -4.31
CA VAL A 50 3.58 2.58 -3.30
C VAL A 50 4.14 1.60 -2.27
N LEU A 51 3.31 0.67 -1.77
CA LEU A 51 3.74 -0.39 -0.85
C LEU A 51 4.87 -1.24 -1.44
N TRP A 52 4.77 -1.61 -2.73
CA TRP A 52 5.82 -2.34 -3.43
C TRP A 52 7.15 -1.57 -3.46
N ASN A 53 7.10 -0.28 -3.79
CA ASN A 53 8.29 0.57 -3.81
C ASN A 53 8.95 0.69 -2.44
N ILE A 54 8.14 0.85 -1.37
CA ILE A 54 8.64 0.90 0.01
C ILE A 54 9.34 -0.41 0.40
N ARG A 55 8.75 -1.57 0.06
CA ARG A 55 9.37 -2.88 0.31
C ARG A 55 10.69 -3.03 -0.43
N ARG A 56 10.75 -2.57 -1.69
CA ARG A 56 11.97 -2.60 -2.50
C ARG A 56 13.05 -1.70 -1.91
N GLN A 57 12.69 -0.50 -1.46
CA GLN A 57 13.61 0.42 -0.78
C GLN A 57 14.13 -0.19 0.53
N ARG A 58 13.27 -0.81 1.36
CA ARG A 58 13.71 -1.49 2.58
C ARG A 58 14.77 -2.55 2.27
N LYS A 59 14.51 -3.42 1.28
CA LYS A 59 15.44 -4.49 0.88
C LYS A 59 16.79 -3.92 0.39
N PHE A 60 16.76 -2.80 -0.32
CA PHE A 60 17.98 -2.09 -0.75
C PHE A 60 18.78 -1.55 0.44
N TYR A 61 18.13 -0.86 1.39
CA TYR A 61 18.79 -0.36 2.60
C TYR A 61 19.34 -1.48 3.49
N ASP A 62 18.65 -2.62 3.57
CA ASP A 62 19.14 -3.79 4.31
C ASP A 62 20.41 -4.38 3.66
N THR A 63 20.49 -4.38 2.33
CA THR A 63 21.66 -4.85 1.58
C THR A 63 22.85 -3.90 1.71
N LEU A 64 22.62 -2.59 1.71
CA LEU A 64 23.67 -1.60 1.98
C LEU A 64 24.21 -1.71 3.42
N ALA A 65 23.32 -1.91 4.39
CA ALA A 65 23.71 -2.05 5.79
C ALA A 65 24.51 -3.33 6.04
N SER A 66 24.22 -4.44 5.35
CA SER A 66 25.00 -5.66 5.46
C SER A 66 26.39 -5.51 4.83
N LYS A 67 26.49 -4.84 3.67
CA LYS A 67 27.77 -4.59 2.98
C LYS A 67 28.73 -3.69 3.76
N LYS A 68 28.22 -2.76 4.56
CA LYS A 68 29.02 -1.90 5.44
C LYS A 68 29.61 -2.65 6.63
N LYS A 69 29.04 -3.79 7.02
CA LYS A 69 29.49 -4.56 8.19
C LYS A 69 30.63 -5.55 7.86
N THR A 70 30.88 -5.78 6.58
CA THR A 70 31.92 -6.68 6.04
C THR A 70 33.13 -5.93 5.46
N SER A 71 33.15 -4.60 5.53
CA SER A 71 34.31 -3.75 5.24
C SER A 71 34.90 -3.22 6.55
#